data_AF-F3YC70-F1
#
_entry.id   AF-F3YC70-F1
#
_cell.length_a   1.000
_cell.length_b   1.000
_cell.length_c   1.000
_cell.angle_alpha   90.00
_cell.angle_beta   90.00
_cell.angle_gamma   90.00
#
_symmetry.space_group_name_H-M   'P 1'
#
loop_
_entity.id
_entity.type
_entity.pdbx_description
1 polymer ?
#
loop_
_entity_poly.entity_id
_entity_poly.type
_entity_poly.pdbx_seq_one_letter_code
_entity_poly.pdbx_strand_id
1 'polypeptide(L)'
;MSKTQQITIYYTSDIHGYLFPTDYVDKQDKRMGLLKCVPNFKKDENTLIIDGGDMLQGSAMATFCQKNRELGFPQAQVLNYAGYDFVTIGNHDVNFGTDYLYEYLDALKAKCICENIFQKQTNNYSLQ
;
A
#
# COMPACT_ATOMS: atom_id res chain seq x y z
N MET A 1 1.71 -6.01 39.11
CA MET A 1 0.75 -5.15 38.40
C MET A 1 1.15 -5.13 36.94
N SER A 2 0.28 -5.52 36.00
CA SER A 2 0.60 -5.34 34.58
C SER A 2 0.55 -3.85 34.25
N LYS A 3 1.50 -3.39 33.44
CA LYS A 3 1.58 -2.00 33.00
C LYS A 3 0.62 -1.83 31.82
N THR A 4 -0.29 -0.88 31.89
CA THR A 4 -1.14 -0.52 30.74
C THR A 4 -0.28 0.16 29.69
N GLN A 5 -0.34 -0.32 28.45
CA GLN A 5 0.35 0.26 27.31
C GLN A 5 -0.70 0.67 26.27
N GLN A 6 -0.55 1.87 25.72
CA GLN A 6 -1.39 2.37 24.64
C GLN A 6 -0.68 2.14 23.31
N ILE A 7 -1.40 1.60 22.32
CA ILE A 7 -0.94 1.42 20.95
C ILE A 7 -1.84 2.24 20.03
N THR A 8 -1.26 2.96 19.09
CA THR A 8 -1.96 3.70 18.04
C THR A 8 -1.88 2.92 16.74
N ILE A 9 -3.00 2.79 16.03
CA ILE A 9 -3.02 2.15 14.71
C ILE A 9 -3.61 3.14 13.70
N TYR A 10 -2.82 3.49 12.69
CA TYR A 10 -3.30 4.12 11.47
C TYR A 10 -3.53 3.03 10.43
N TYR A 11 -4.71 3.04 9.84
CA TYR A 11 -5.11 2.05 8.84
C TYR A 11 -5.65 2.74 7.60
N THR A 12 -5.14 2.33 6.43
CA THR A 12 -5.70 2.66 5.12
C THR A 12 -6.06 1.39 4.38
N SER A 13 -6.93 1.49 3.38
CA SER A 13 -7.38 0.37 2.55
C SER A 13 -8.00 0.95 1.27
N ASP A 14 -8.06 0.14 0.21
CA ASP A 14 -8.79 0.47 -1.02
C ASP A 14 -8.35 1.82 -1.61
N ILE A 15 -7.04 2.12 -1.51
CA ILE A 15 -6.48 3.38 -1.99
C ILE A 15 -6.61 3.45 -3.51
N HIS A 16 -6.57 2.31 -4.21
CA HIS A 16 -6.74 2.20 -5.66
C HIS A 16 -5.80 3.11 -6.46
N GLY A 17 -4.61 3.37 -5.90
CA GLY A 17 -3.60 4.27 -6.45
C GLY A 17 -3.98 5.76 -6.46
N TYR A 18 -5.06 6.17 -5.79
CA TYR A 18 -5.35 7.58 -5.55
C TYR A 18 -4.36 8.14 -4.53
N LEU A 19 -3.15 8.50 -4.98
CA LEU A 19 -2.15 9.14 -4.12
C LEU A 19 -2.43 10.63 -3.97
N PHE A 20 -2.69 11.32 -5.08
CA PHE A 20 -2.93 12.75 -5.14
C PHE A 20 -4.37 13.13 -4.80
N PRO A 21 -4.62 14.39 -4.38
CA PRO A 21 -5.97 14.89 -4.05
C PRO A 21 -6.80 15.22 -5.29
N THR A 22 -6.96 14.25 -6.19
CA THR A 22 -7.71 14.39 -7.44
C THR A 22 -8.31 13.04 -7.85
N ASP A 23 -9.45 13.09 -8.53
CA ASP A 23 -10.04 11.95 -9.24
C ASP A 23 -9.64 11.90 -10.73
N TYR A 24 -8.76 12.82 -11.17
CA TYR A 24 -8.28 12.96 -12.54
C TYR A 24 -9.36 13.32 -13.59
N VAL A 25 -10.58 13.66 -13.17
CA VAL A 25 -11.67 14.14 -14.06
C VAL A 25 -11.51 15.64 -14.35
N ASP A 26 -11.08 16.38 -13.34
CA ASP A 26 -10.83 17.82 -13.41
C ASP A 26 -9.55 18.18 -12.63
N LYS A 27 -9.22 19.48 -12.61
CA LYS A 27 -8.01 20.00 -11.94
C LYS A 27 -8.27 20.53 -10.53
N GLN A 28 -9.44 20.26 -9.94
CA GLN A 28 -9.78 20.75 -8.60
C GLN A 28 -9.09 19.88 -7.53
N ASP A 29 -8.68 20.52 -6.44
CA ASP A 29 -8.22 19.82 -5.23
C ASP A 29 -9.43 19.18 -4.53
N LYS A 30 -9.30 17.90 -4.19
CA LYS A 30 -10.36 17.10 -3.57
C LYS A 30 -9.91 16.57 -2.20
N ARG A 31 -10.88 16.39 -1.29
CA ARG A 31 -10.65 15.82 0.06
C ARG A 31 -10.52 14.30 0.00
N MET A 32 -9.60 13.82 -0.84
CA MET A 32 -9.34 12.42 -1.09
C MET A 32 -7.85 12.20 -1.34
N GLY A 33 -7.47 10.95 -1.55
CA GLY A 33 -6.12 10.56 -1.88
C GLY A 33 -5.20 10.45 -0.67
N LEU A 34 -4.28 9.51 -0.73
CA LEU A 34 -3.40 9.15 0.39
C LEU A 34 -2.60 10.34 0.92
N LEU A 35 -2.15 11.25 0.04
CA LEU A 35 -1.32 12.40 0.43
C LEU A 35 -2.06 13.44 1.30
N LYS A 36 -3.40 13.41 1.37
CA LYS A 36 -4.16 14.21 2.35
C LYS A 36 -4.23 13.54 3.73
N CYS A 37 -4.04 12.22 3.79
CA CYS A 37 -4.08 11.44 5.02
C CYS A 37 -2.71 11.39 5.72
N VAL A 38 -1.65 11.12 4.96
CA VAL A 38 -0.27 10.90 5.48
C VAL A 38 0.23 11.98 6.44
N PRO A 39 -0.02 13.28 6.24
CA PRO A 39 0.43 14.31 7.19
C PRO A 39 -0.14 14.18 8.61
N ASN A 40 -1.19 13.38 8.81
CA ASN A 40 -1.80 13.13 10.12
C ASN A 40 -1.15 11.94 10.87
N PHE A 41 -0.26 11.18 10.22
CA PHE A 41 0.41 10.05 10.84
C PHE A 41 1.48 10.55 11.80
N LYS A 42 1.31 10.24 13.09
CA LYS A 42 2.28 10.55 14.15
C LYS A 42 2.87 9.24 14.64
N LYS A 43 4.03 8.87 14.11
CA LYS A 43 4.67 7.59 14.39
C LYS A 43 5.63 7.70 15.58
N ASP A 44 5.43 6.84 16.56
CA ASP A 44 6.32 6.58 17.69
C ASP A 44 6.52 5.06 17.85
N GLU A 45 7.19 4.62 18.92
CA GLU A 45 7.46 3.19 19.17
C GLU A 45 6.20 2.35 19.46
N ASN A 46 5.06 3.01 19.72
CA ASN A 46 3.78 2.38 20.01
C ASN A 46 2.77 2.58 18.87
N THR A 47 3.24 2.97 17.69
CA THR A 47 2.38 3.26 16.54
C THR A 47 2.62 2.29 15.40
N LEU A 48 1.53 1.70 14.91
CA LEU A 48 1.51 0.91 13.68
C LEU A 48 0.80 1.69 12.56
N ILE A 49 1.37 1.64 11.35
CA ILE A 49 0.76 2.19 10.13
C ILE A 49 0.61 1.02 9.15
N ILE A 50 -0.63 0.72 8.77
CA ILE A 50 -0.98 -0.51 8.04
C ILE A 50 -1.82 -0.15 6.81
N ASP A 51 -1.55 -0.82 5.68
CA ASP A 51 -2.41 -0.78 4.50
C ASP A 51 -3.13 -2.11 4.26
N GLY A 52 -4.41 -2.05 3.96
CA GLY A 52 -5.30 -3.18 3.69
C GLY A 52 -5.18 -3.77 2.29
N GLY A 53 -4.38 -3.19 1.39
CA GLY A 53 -4.25 -3.61 0.01
C GLY A 53 -5.22 -2.88 -0.94
N ASP A 54 -5.33 -3.41 -2.15
CA ASP A 54 -5.98 -2.77 -3.30
C ASP A 54 -5.32 -1.43 -3.68
N MET A 55 -3.99 -1.46 -3.77
CA MET A 55 -3.17 -0.31 -4.16
C MET A 55 -2.98 -0.22 -5.68
N LEU A 56 -2.83 -1.37 -6.34
CA LEU A 56 -2.18 -1.43 -7.67
C LEU A 56 -3.11 -1.14 -8.85
N GLN A 57 -4.42 -1.04 -8.64
CA GLN A 57 -5.41 -0.83 -9.69
C GLN A 57 -6.47 0.17 -9.25
N GLY A 58 -7.06 0.91 -10.21
CA GLY A 58 -8.29 1.68 -10.01
C GLY A 58 -8.21 3.09 -10.58
N SER A 59 -7.25 3.89 -10.13
CA SER A 59 -7.06 5.27 -10.61
C SER A 59 -6.32 5.36 -11.96
N ALA A 60 -6.43 6.52 -12.60
CA ALA A 60 -5.62 6.86 -13.78
C ALA A 60 -4.12 6.80 -13.48
N MET A 61 -3.71 7.18 -12.27
CA MET A 61 -2.32 7.08 -11.81
C MET A 61 -1.85 5.63 -11.68
N ALA A 62 -2.66 4.74 -11.10
CA ALA A 62 -2.34 3.32 -11.02
C ALA A 62 -2.12 2.72 -12.42
N THR A 63 -3.00 3.05 -13.36
CA THR A 63 -2.89 2.64 -14.77
C THR A 63 -1.63 3.20 -15.42
N PHE A 64 -1.28 4.45 -15.14
CA PHE A 64 -0.05 5.07 -15.66
C PHE A 64 1.20 4.36 -15.11
N CYS A 65 1.28 4.09 -13.81
CA CYS A 65 2.42 3.39 -13.22
C CYS A 65 2.56 1.97 -13.77
N GLN A 66 1.45 1.26 -13.96
CA GLN A 66 1.45 -0.08 -14.55
C GLN A 66 2.04 -0.10 -15.98
N LYS A 67 1.75 0.93 -16.78
CA LYS A 67 2.28 1.07 -18.15
C LYS A 67 3.73 1.54 -18.20
N ASN A 68 4.25 2.12 -17.11
CA ASN A 68 5.59 2.72 -17.02
C ASN A 68 6.32 2.14 -15.80
N ARG A 69 6.55 0.82 -15.81
CA ARG A 69 7.13 0.05 -14.69
C ARG A 69 8.51 0.57 -14.28
N GLU A 70 9.25 1.13 -15.24
CA GLU A 70 10.57 1.73 -15.05
C GLU A 70 10.59 2.93 -14.08
N LEU A 71 9.42 3.48 -13.72
CA LEU A 71 9.28 4.52 -12.71
C LEU A 71 9.50 4.01 -11.28
N GLY A 72 9.60 2.70 -11.07
CA GLY A 72 9.95 2.11 -9.77
C GLY A 72 8.87 2.30 -8.71
N PHE A 73 7.61 2.07 -9.08
CA PHE A 73 6.44 2.03 -8.20
C PHE A 73 6.30 3.26 -7.27
N PRO A 74 5.88 4.44 -7.79
CA PRO A 74 5.64 5.63 -6.97
C PRO A 74 4.69 5.39 -5.77
N GLN A 75 3.75 4.45 -5.89
CA GLN A 75 2.89 4.01 -4.80
C GLN A 75 3.70 3.46 -3.62
N ALA A 76 4.64 2.54 -3.89
CA ALA A 76 5.51 1.96 -2.87
C ALA A 76 6.41 3.05 -2.24
N GLN A 77 6.93 3.97 -3.06
CA GLN A 77 7.74 5.08 -2.57
C GLN A 77 6.95 5.94 -1.56
N VAL A 78 5.70 6.28 -1.86
CA VAL A 78 4.85 7.04 -0.93
C VAL A 78 4.63 6.28 0.38
N LEU A 79 4.31 4.98 0.33
CA LEU A 79 4.15 4.16 1.54
C LEU A 79 5.45 4.10 2.37
N ASN A 80 6.60 3.97 1.70
CA ASN A 80 7.91 3.96 2.33
C ASN A 80 8.22 5.28 3.03
N TYR A 81 7.88 6.43 2.42
CA TYR A 81 8.05 7.75 3.03
C TYR A 81 7.05 8.00 4.16
N ALA A 82 5.83 7.49 4.04
CA ALA A 82 4.80 7.60 5.07
C ALA A 82 5.05 6.68 6.29
N GLY A 83 6.00 5.76 6.19
CA GLY A 83 6.42 4.90 7.30
C GLY A 83 5.46 3.75 7.59
N TYR A 84 4.85 3.18 6.57
CA TYR A 84 4.04 1.95 6.70
C TYR A 84 4.88 0.80 7.24
N ASP A 85 4.33 0.07 8.20
CA ASP A 85 4.95 -1.12 8.79
C ASP A 85 4.54 -2.39 8.05
N PHE A 86 3.25 -2.48 7.74
CA PHE A 86 2.65 -3.66 7.13
C PHE A 86 1.72 -3.28 5.99
N VAL A 87 1.68 -4.15 5.00
CA VAL A 87 0.67 -4.14 3.94
C VAL A 87 0.05 -5.52 3.82
N THR A 88 -1.18 -5.57 3.34
CA THR A 88 -1.82 -6.81 2.87
C THR A 88 -2.09 -6.73 1.36
N ILE A 89 -2.53 -7.85 0.79
CA ILE A 89 -2.80 -7.97 -0.64
C ILE A 89 -4.31 -7.99 -0.82
N GLY A 90 -4.82 -7.02 -1.58
CA GLY A 90 -6.22 -7.01 -1.99
C GLY A 90 -6.45 -7.82 -3.26
N ASN A 91 -7.71 -8.08 -3.59
CA ASN A 91 -8.03 -8.88 -4.77
C ASN A 91 -7.66 -8.18 -6.09
N HIS A 92 -7.58 -6.84 -6.10
CA HIS A 92 -7.20 -6.08 -7.28
C HIS A 92 -5.68 -6.01 -7.49
N ASP A 93 -4.88 -6.33 -6.47
CA ASP A 93 -3.42 -6.26 -6.55
C ASP A 93 -2.81 -7.35 -7.46
N VAL A 94 -3.54 -8.45 -7.70
CA VAL A 94 -3.12 -9.54 -8.59
C VAL A 94 -3.59 -9.39 -10.05
N ASN A 95 -4.37 -8.35 -10.36
CA ASN A 95 -5.00 -8.20 -11.68
C ASN A 95 -4.02 -8.10 -12.86
N PHE A 96 -2.80 -7.65 -12.60
CA PHE A 96 -1.75 -7.49 -13.61
C PHE A 96 -0.72 -8.63 -13.60
N GLY A 97 -1.04 -9.73 -12.93
CA GLY A 97 -0.16 -10.88 -12.77
C GLY A 97 0.75 -10.76 -11.55
N THR A 98 1.25 -11.92 -11.11
CA THR A 98 2.06 -12.03 -9.89
C THR A 98 3.40 -11.32 -10.00
N ASP A 99 3.98 -11.23 -11.19
CA ASP A 99 5.29 -10.58 -11.38
C ASP A 99 5.22 -9.08 -11.06
N TYR A 100 4.15 -8.41 -11.47
CA TYR A 100 3.93 -6.99 -11.16
C TYR A 100 3.68 -6.77 -9.66
N LEU A 101 2.92 -7.67 -9.03
CA LEU A 101 2.72 -7.66 -7.58
C LEU A 101 4.05 -7.82 -6.85
N TYR A 102 4.86 -8.83 -7.20
CA TYR A 102 6.13 -9.07 -6.52
C TYR A 102 7.12 -7.93 -6.70
N GLU A 103 7.22 -7.33 -7.89
CA GLU A 103 8.05 -6.13 -8.07
C GLU A 103 7.59 -4.93 -7.23
N TYR A 104 6.28 -4.76 -7.05
CA TYR A 104 5.74 -3.75 -6.13
C TYR A 104 6.13 -4.06 -4.67
N LEU A 105 5.98 -5.32 -4.25
CA LEU A 105 6.32 -5.75 -2.90
C LEU A 105 7.84 -5.64 -2.63
N ASP A 106 8.68 -5.94 -3.62
CA ASP A 106 10.13 -5.77 -3.55
C ASP A 106 10.54 -4.29 -3.44
N ALA A 107 9.72 -3.37 -3.96
CA ALA A 107 9.92 -1.94 -3.82
C ALA A 107 9.46 -1.38 -2.45
N LEU A 108 8.71 -2.15 -1.65
CA LEU A 108 8.26 -1.75 -0.32
C LEU A 108 9.33 -2.01 0.75
N LYS A 109 9.36 -1.14 1.75
CA LYS A 109 10.04 -1.36 3.03
C LYS A 109 9.10 -1.97 4.07
N ALA A 110 7.80 -1.77 3.90
CA ALA A 110 6.77 -2.39 4.71
C ALA A 110 6.74 -3.91 4.47
N LYS A 111 6.40 -4.67 5.51
CA LYS A 111 6.31 -6.13 5.44
C LYS A 111 4.93 -6.54 4.93
N CYS A 112 4.90 -7.36 3.88
CA CYS A 112 3.65 -7.87 3.31
C CYS A 112 3.18 -9.13 4.03
N ILE A 113 2.03 -9.08 4.69
CA ILE A 113 1.46 -10.25 5.38
C ILE A 113 0.33 -10.84 4.52
N CYS A 114 0.46 -12.12 4.15
CA CYS A 114 -0.62 -12.86 3.49
C CYS A 114 -0.54 -14.35 3.82
N GLU A 115 -1.49 -14.85 4.63
CA GLU A 115 -1.49 -16.22 5.14
C GLU A 115 -2.34 -17.20 4.29
N ASN A 116 -3.15 -16.68 3.36
CA ASN A 116 -4.13 -17.47 2.60
C ASN A 116 -3.83 -17.56 1.10
N ILE A 117 -2.72 -16.99 0.61
CA ILE A 117 -2.25 -17.15 -0.77
C ILE A 117 -1.04 -18.09 -0.77
N PHE A 118 -1.17 -19.21 -1.50
CA PHE A 118 -0.15 -20.25 -1.60
C PHE A 118 0.48 -20.26 -3.00
N GLN A 119 1.81 -20.13 -3.08
CA GLN A 119 2.52 -20.19 -4.35
C GLN A 119 2.90 -21.63 -4.68
N LYS A 120 2.11 -22.24 -5.57
CA LYS A 120 2.24 -23.66 -5.94
C LYS A 120 3.60 -24.03 -6.54
N GLN A 121 4.28 -23.10 -7.21
CA GLN A 121 5.57 -23.36 -7.88
C GLN A 121 6.75 -23.48 -6.91
N THR A 122 6.72 -22.75 -5.79
CA THR A 122 7.78 -22.73 -4.78
C THR A 122 7.43 -23.57 -3.55
N ASN A 123 6.20 -24.09 -3.48
CA ASN A 123 5.65 -24.86 -2.36
C ASN A 123 5.71 -24.10 -1.01
N ASN A 124 5.60 -22.77 -1.06
CA ASN A 124 5.70 -21.87 0.08
C ASN A 124 4.49 -20.92 0.15
N TYR A 125 4.16 -20.46 1.36
CA TYR A 125 3.36 -19.24 1.55
C TYR A 125 4.29 -18.07 1.22
N SER A 126 4.09 -17.46 0.06
CA SER A 126 5.16 -16.71 -0.61
C SER A 126 5.46 -15.33 -0.01
N LEU A 127 4.82 -14.90 1.07
CA LEU A 127 4.92 -13.53 1.56
C LEU A 127 4.79 -13.51 3.09
N GLN A 128 5.95 -13.52 3.77
CA GLN A 128 6.04 -13.24 5.21
C GLN A 128 6.57 -11.83 5.42
#